data_AF-A0A6G8CD50-F1
#
_entry.id   AF-A0A6G8CD50-F1
#
_cell.length_a   1.000
_cell.length_b   1.000
_cell.length_c   1.000
_cell.angle_alpha   90.00
_cell.angle_beta   90.00
_cell.angle_gamma   90.00
#
_symmetry.space_group_name_H-M   'P 1'
#
loop_
_entity.id
_entity.type
_entity.pdbx_description
1 polymer ?
#
loop_
_entity_poly.entity_id
_entity_poly.type
_entity_poly.pdbx_seq_one_letter_code
_entity_poly.pdbx_strand_id
1 'polypeptide(L)'
;MQNAILQLVHQAHALSEAAAVEATDPLERKKLILADLSLHLVQAALRHPQPQPAELRRYLFSVLTVCDGFVPDLDLKAMAEVVLPPSQPNTAAPAE
;
A
#
# COMPACT_ATOMS: atom_id res chain seq x y z
N MET A 1 11.75 -21.81 1.72
CA MET A 1 11.95 -20.55 0.96
C MET A 1 10.99 -19.46 1.42
N GLN A 2 9.67 -19.70 1.46
CA GLN A 2 8.66 -18.74 1.94
C GLN A 2 8.93 -18.19 3.36
N ASN A 3 9.37 -19.03 4.30
CA ASN A 3 9.74 -18.59 5.65
C ASN A 3 10.90 -17.59 5.68
N ALA A 4 11.91 -17.76 4.81
CA ALA A 4 13.04 -16.84 4.75
C ALA A 4 12.64 -15.47 4.19
N ILE A 5 11.72 -15.45 3.20
CA ILE A 5 11.17 -14.21 2.66
C ILE A 5 10.37 -13.47 3.75
N LEU A 6 9.49 -14.17 4.47
CA LEU A 6 8.70 -13.56 5.54
C LEU A 6 9.56 -13.01 6.68
N GLN A 7 10.63 -13.71 7.05
CA GLN A 7 11.60 -13.22 8.04
C GLN A 7 12.30 -11.94 7.58
N LEU A 8 12.76 -11.89 6.33
CA LEU A 8 13.38 -10.70 5.76
C LEU A 8 12.38 -9.53 5.66
N VAL A 9 11.14 -9.80 5.27
CA VAL A 9 10.07 -8.80 5.22
C VAL A 9 9.79 -8.22 6.61
N HIS A 10 9.74 -9.05 7.65
CA HIS A 10 9.56 -8.59 9.03
C HIS A 10 10.72 -7.69 9.49
N GLN A 11 11.96 -8.09 9.18
CA GLN A 11 13.13 -7.29 9.53
C GLN A 11 13.15 -5.95 8.77
N ALA A 12 12.87 -5.97 7.46
CA ALA A 12 12.84 -4.77 6.63
C ALA A 12 11.71 -3.82 7.04
N HIS A 13 10.54 -4.34 7.44
CA HIS A 13 9.42 -3.56 7.95
C HIS A 13 9.82 -2.80 9.21
N ALA A 14 10.35 -3.50 10.21
CA ALA A 14 10.80 -2.88 11.45
C ALA A 14 11.84 -1.77 11.23
N LEU A 15 12.78 -1.98 10.31
CA LEU A 15 13.81 -0.98 9.97
C LEU A 15 13.22 0.22 9.20
N SER A 16 12.32 -0.03 8.24
CA SER A 16 11.70 1.01 7.42
C SER A 16 10.76 1.89 8.24
N GLU A 17 9.99 1.28 9.16
CA GLU A 17 9.12 1.98 10.10
C GLU A 17 9.94 2.86 11.04
N ALA A 18 10.98 2.30 11.69
CA ALA A 18 11.86 3.07 12.58
C ALA A 18 12.52 4.25 11.85
N ALA A 19 13.05 4.02 10.64
CA ALA A 19 13.62 5.08 9.82
C ALA A 19 12.59 6.15 9.43
N ALA A 20 11.34 5.77 9.12
CA ALA A 20 10.29 6.70 8.73
C ALA A 20 9.87 7.62 9.89
N VAL A 21 9.84 7.10 11.12
CA VAL A 21 9.56 7.88 12.32
C VAL A 21 10.63 8.97 12.52
N GLU A 22 11.90 8.60 12.39
CA GLU A 22 13.05 9.49 12.57
C GLU A 22 13.29 10.44 11.38
N ALA A 23 12.74 10.15 10.20
CA ALA A 23 12.96 10.95 9.00
C ALA A 23 12.38 12.36 9.13
N THR A 24 13.25 13.37 9.15
CA THR A 24 12.87 14.79 9.24
C THR A 24 12.48 15.38 7.88
N ASP A 25 13.05 14.85 6.79
CA ASP A 25 12.66 15.22 5.42
C ASP A 25 11.34 14.52 5.04
N PRO A 26 10.29 15.29 4.67
CA PRO A 26 9.02 14.71 4.24
C PRO A 26 9.13 13.82 3.00
N LEU A 27 10.05 14.12 2.07
CA LEU A 27 10.22 13.32 0.87
C LEU A 27 10.83 11.96 1.22
N GLU A 28 11.89 11.94 2.02
CA GLU A 28 12.51 10.71 2.49
C GLU A 28 11.54 9.86 3.32
N ARG A 29 10.75 10.49 4.21
CA ARG A 29 9.69 9.81 4.95
C ARG A 29 8.69 9.12 4.02
N LYS A 30 8.26 9.78 2.94
CA LYS A 30 7.32 9.18 1.97
C LYS A 30 7.94 7.99 1.24
N LYS A 31 9.24 8.01 0.91
CA LYS A 31 9.91 6.86 0.27
C LYS A 31 9.96 5.65 1.19
N LEU A 32 10.23 5.88 2.47
CA LEU A 32 10.23 4.83 3.49
C LEU A 32 8.83 4.25 3.68
N ILE A 33 7.79 5.09 3.69
CA ILE A 33 6.38 4.64 3.71
C ILE A 33 6.05 3.80 2.46
N LEU A 34 6.50 4.21 1.27
CA LEU A 34 6.28 3.44 0.04
C LEU A 34 6.95 2.06 0.11
N ALA A 35 8.18 1.99 0.62
CA ALA A 35 8.89 0.73 0.83
C ALA A 35 8.12 -0.16 1.83
N ASP A 36 7.67 0.41 2.95
CA ASP A 36 6.95 -0.31 3.99
C ASP A 36 5.60 -0.88 3.51
N LEU A 37 4.82 -0.08 2.76
CA LEU A 37 3.58 -0.55 2.13
C LEU A 37 3.82 -1.71 1.15
N SER A 38 4.95 -1.68 0.43
CA SER A 38 5.33 -2.75 -0.48
C SER A 38 5.67 -4.04 0.28
N LEU A 39 6.31 -3.93 1.45
CA LEU A 39 6.60 -5.07 2.34
C LEU A 39 5.31 -5.67 2.91
N HIS A 40 4.33 -4.85 3.28
CA HIS A 40 3.02 -5.33 3.71
C HIS A 40 2.28 -6.09 2.60
N LEU A 41 2.36 -5.64 1.34
CA LEU A 41 1.79 -6.38 0.22
C LEU A 41 2.42 -7.78 0.08
N VAL A 42 3.74 -7.89 0.17
CA VAL A 42 4.45 -9.18 0.14
C VAL A 42 4.02 -10.06 1.31
N GLN A 43 3.94 -9.49 2.51
CA GLN A 43 3.49 -10.22 3.70
C GLN A 43 2.06 -10.76 3.50
N ALA A 44 1.12 -9.93 3.01
CA ALA A 44 -0.25 -10.34 2.75
C ALA A 44 -0.35 -11.44 1.69
N ALA A 45 0.47 -11.35 0.63
CA ALA A 45 0.51 -12.36 -0.43
C ALA A 45 1.10 -13.70 0.02
N LEU A 46 1.95 -13.71 1.05
CA LEU A 46 2.64 -14.92 1.51
C LEU A 46 2.13 -15.47 2.85
N ARG A 47 1.29 -14.73 3.58
CA ARG A 47 0.77 -15.13 4.91
C ARG A 47 -0.15 -16.36 4.84
N HIS A 48 -0.87 -16.53 3.73
CA HIS A 48 -1.83 -17.62 3.54
C HIS A 48 -1.54 -18.39 2.24
N PRO A 49 -1.80 -19.70 2.19
CA PRO A 49 -1.73 -20.46 0.93
C PRO A 49 -2.68 -19.91 -0.15
N GLN A 50 -3.79 -19.30 0.26
CA GLN A 50 -4.72 -18.56 -0.59
C GLN A 50 -4.85 -17.13 -0.05
N PRO A 51 -4.18 -16.14 -0.68
CA PRO A 51 -4.24 -14.75 -0.26
C PRO A 51 -5.63 -14.15 -0.41
N GLN A 52 -6.01 -13.24 0.48
CA GLN A 52 -7.30 -12.55 0.42
C GLN A 52 -7.25 -11.43 -0.62
N PRO A 53 -7.99 -11.50 -1.75
CA PRO A 53 -7.88 -10.51 -2.81
C PRO A 53 -8.22 -9.09 -2.36
N ALA A 54 -9.16 -8.93 -1.42
CA ALA A 54 -9.53 -7.63 -0.86
C ALA A 54 -8.37 -6.97 -0.07
N GLU A 55 -7.60 -7.75 0.69
CA GLU A 55 -6.43 -7.25 1.42
C GLU A 55 -5.32 -6.83 0.44
N LEU A 56 -5.04 -7.67 -0.57
CA LEU A 56 -4.05 -7.35 -1.61
C LEU A 56 -4.41 -6.08 -2.39
N ARG A 57 -5.69 -5.91 -2.76
CA ARG A 57 -6.19 -4.70 -3.44
C ARG A 57 -5.96 -3.45 -2.60
N ARG A 58 -6.18 -3.52 -1.29
CA ARG A 58 -5.94 -2.39 -0.38
C ARG A 58 -4.46 -2.00 -0.33
N TYR A 59 -3.56 -2.97 -0.18
CA TYR A 59 -2.13 -2.67 -0.18
C TYR A 59 -1.65 -2.14 -1.53
N LEU A 60 -2.10 -2.74 -2.64
CA LEU A 60 -1.77 -2.27 -3.98
C LEU A 60 -2.29 -0.85 -4.24
N PHE A 61 -3.51 -0.54 -3.80
CA PHE A 61 -4.07 0.81 -3.87
C PHE A 61 -3.17 1.82 -3.13
N SER A 62 -2.76 1.50 -1.90
CA SER A 62 -1.89 2.37 -1.10
C SER A 62 -0.52 2.57 -1.76
N VAL A 63 0.10 1.50 -2.28
CA VAL A 63 1.38 1.57 -2.99
C VAL A 63 1.28 2.49 -4.20
N LEU A 64 0.29 2.30 -5.06
CA LEU A 64 0.11 3.12 -6.27
C LEU A 64 -0.20 4.58 -5.95
N THR A 65 -1.02 4.83 -4.93
CA THR A 65 -1.36 6.18 -4.48
C THR A 65 -0.15 6.94 -3.94
N VAL A 66 0.70 6.28 -3.16
CA VAL A 66 1.93 6.90 -2.66
C VAL A 66 2.97 7.05 -3.77
N CYS A 67 3.06 6.07 -4.68
CA CYS A 67 3.97 6.10 -5.83
C CYS A 67 3.68 7.26 -6.79
N ASP A 68 2.40 7.59 -7.00
CA ASP A 68 1.95 8.72 -7.84
C ASP A 68 2.65 10.05 -7.49
N GLY A 69 2.91 10.28 -6.20
CA GLY A 69 3.63 11.46 -5.72
C GLY A 69 5.11 11.53 -6.12
N PHE A 70 5.67 10.47 -6.73
CA PHE A 70 7.05 10.41 -7.21
C PHE A 70 7.18 10.30 -8.74
N VAL A 71 6.11 9.89 -9.45
CA VAL A 71 6.09 9.70 -10.90
C VAL A 71 4.90 10.42 -11.54
N PRO A 72 4.94 11.76 -11.59
CA PRO A 72 3.78 12.59 -11.94
C PRO A 72 3.24 12.36 -13.37
N ASP A 73 4.05 11.78 -14.26
CA ASP A 73 3.68 11.57 -15.67
C ASP A 73 2.86 10.28 -15.91
N LEU A 74 2.62 9.45 -14.88
CA LEU A 74 2.08 8.10 -15.04
C LEU A 74 0.66 7.88 -14.49
N ASP A 75 0.00 8.91 -13.93
CA ASP A 75 -1.36 8.87 -13.35
C ASP A 75 -1.65 7.55 -12.59
N LEU A 76 -0.76 7.19 -11.66
CA LEU A 76 -0.84 5.93 -10.93
C LEU A 76 -2.02 5.92 -9.96
N LYS A 77 -2.48 7.10 -9.53
CA LYS A 77 -3.70 7.20 -8.73
C LYS A 77 -4.93 6.73 -9.50
N ALA A 78 -5.10 7.12 -10.77
CA ALA A 78 -6.19 6.61 -11.59
C ALA A 78 -6.11 5.08 -11.74
N MET A 79 -4.91 4.52 -11.90
CA MET A 79 -4.71 3.07 -11.91
C MET A 79 -5.09 2.43 -10.57
N ALA A 80 -4.79 3.07 -9.43
CA ALA A 80 -5.16 2.60 -8.11
C ALA A 80 -6.69 2.52 -7.94
N GLU A 81 -7.42 3.52 -8.42
CA GLU A 81 -8.88 3.56 -8.36
C GLU A 81 -9.56 2.43 -9.15
N VAL A 82 -8.91 1.86 -10.17
CA VAL A 82 -9.38 0.62 -10.84
C VAL A 82 -9.32 -0.58 -9.90
N VAL A 83 -8.29 -0.65 -9.04
CA VAL A 83 -8.08 -1.74 -8.08
C VAL A 83 -9.08 -1.66 -6.93
N LEU A 84 -9.35 -0.45 -6.45
CA LEU A 84 -10.30 -0.17 -5.38
C LEU A 84 -11.11 1.11 -5.71
N PRO A 85 -12.28 0.96 -6.37
CA PRO A 85 -13.08 2.11 -6.77
C PRO A 85 -13.56 2.90 -5.56
N PRO A 86 -13.65 4.23 -5.65
CA PRO A 86 -14.27 5.04 -4.60
C PRO A 86 -15.71 4.56 -4.42
N SER A 87 -16.12 4.34 -3.17
CA SER A 87 -17.52 4.05 -2.84
C SER A 87 -18.39 5.17 -3.40
N GLN A 88 -19.32 4.85 -4.29
CA GLN A 88 -20.23 5.85 -4.84
C GLN A 88 -20.99 6.53 -3.69
N PRO A 89 -21.15 7.86 -3.70
CA PRO A 89 -21.98 8.54 -2.72
C PRO A 89 -23.40 7.96 -2.80
N ASN A 90 -23.91 7.53 -1.65
CA ASN A 90 -25.23 6.94 -1.51
C ASN A 90 -26.29 7.95 -2.00
N THR A 91 -26.81 7.77 -3.22
CA THR A 91 -27.98 8.51 -3.71
C THR A 91 -29.21 7.93 -3.02
N ALA A 92 -29.38 8.23 -1.74
CA ALA A 92 -30.65 8.06 -1.06
C ALA A 92 -31.63 9.06 -1.68
N ALA A 93 -32.65 8.54 -2.37
CA ALA A 93 -33.72 9.30 -2.99
C ALA A 93 -34.40 10.24 -1.98
N PRO A 94 -34.87 11.43 -2.40
CA PRO A 94 -35.69 12.27 -1.53
C PRO A 94 -37.00 11.54 -1.25
N ALA A 95 -37.34 11.39 0.03
CA ALA A 95 -38.65 10.92 0.45
C ALA A 95 -39.69 12.01 0.09
N GLU A 96 -40.68 11.64 -0.73
CA GLU A 96 -41.93 12.39 -0.90
C GLU A 96 -42.88 12.16 0.30
#